data_AF-A0A2V6W2J9-F1
#
_entry.id   AF-A0A2V6W2J9-F1
#
_cell.length_a   1.000
_cell.length_b   1.000
_cell.length_c   1.000
_cell.angle_alpha   90.00
_cell.angle_beta   90.00
_cell.angle_gamma   90.00
#
_symmetry.space_group_name_H-M   'P 1'
#
loop_
_entity.id
_entity.type
_entity.pdbx_description
1 polymer ?
#
loop_
_entity_poly.entity_id
_entity_poly.type
_entity_poly.pdbx_seq_one_letter_code
_entity_poly.pdbx_strand_id
1 'polypeptide(L)'
;MDAMGLVEAAQLKKDRAGFTPGDTVRVHVKVIEGEKERTQLFEGIVIRRRGEGARASFTVRRISYGVGVERTFPLHSPRIERVEVARRSRVRRSKLYYLRGLAGKAARLKEKRMPLVPTTTAPDATEP
;
A
#
# COMPACT_ATOMS: atom_id res chain seq x y z
N MET A 1 22.65 -15.90 -17.46
CA MET A 1 22.41 -15.07 -16.26
C MET A 1 22.25 -13.64 -16.74
N ASP A 2 21.05 -13.06 -16.59
CA ASP A 2 20.78 -11.69 -17.01
C ASP A 2 21.47 -10.69 -16.08
N ALA A 3 22.43 -9.93 -16.62
CA ALA A 3 23.21 -8.93 -15.87
C ALA A 3 22.33 -7.88 -15.15
N MET A 4 21.14 -7.60 -15.67
CA MET A 4 20.17 -6.71 -15.02
C MET A 4 19.61 -7.26 -13.69
N GLY A 5 19.45 -8.58 -13.56
CA GLY A 5 18.86 -9.18 -12.36
C GLY A 5 19.73 -8.97 -11.10
N LEU A 6 21.05 -8.96 -11.27
CA LEU A 6 22.01 -8.73 -10.18
C LEU A 6 21.93 -7.29 -9.65
N VAL A 7 21.74 -6.32 -10.54
CA VAL A 7 21.60 -4.89 -10.17
C VAL A 7 20.23 -4.64 -9.53
N GLU A 8 19.17 -5.27 -10.04
CA GLU A 8 17.83 -5.12 -9.47
C GLU A 8 17.74 -5.71 -8.06
N ALA A 9 18.42 -6.81 -7.77
CA ALA A 9 18.43 -7.44 -6.45
C ALA A 9 18.92 -6.49 -5.34
N ALA A 10 19.93 -5.66 -5.63
CA ALA A 10 20.46 -4.67 -4.69
C ALA A 10 19.45 -3.55 -4.35
N GLN A 11 18.47 -3.30 -5.23
CA GLN A 11 17.50 -2.22 -5.09
C GLN A 11 16.17 -2.70 -4.47
N LEU A 12 16.01 -4.01 -4.22
CA LEU A 12 14.78 -4.58 -3.69
C LEU A 12 14.67 -4.41 -2.16
N LYS A 13 13.75 -3.54 -1.74
CA LYS A 13 13.32 -3.46 -0.32
C LYS A 13 12.30 -4.56 0.00
N LYS A 14 12.61 -5.43 0.97
CA LYS A 14 11.81 -6.61 1.36
C LYS A 14 10.50 -6.26 2.08
N ASP A 15 10.43 -5.12 2.78
CA ASP A 15 9.36 -4.87 3.77
C ASP A 15 8.06 -4.28 3.21
N ARG A 16 7.90 -4.19 1.88
CA ARG A 16 6.82 -3.37 1.27
C ARG A 16 5.70 -4.15 0.58
N ALA A 17 5.72 -5.48 0.66
CA ALA A 17 4.91 -6.35 -0.21
C ALA A 17 3.52 -6.77 0.32
N GLY A 18 3.08 -6.31 1.49
CA GLY A 18 1.92 -6.87 2.21
C GLY A 18 0.51 -6.38 1.83
N PHE A 19 0.33 -5.66 0.72
CA PHE A 19 -0.97 -5.09 0.33
C PHE A 19 -1.38 -5.45 -1.11
N THR A 20 -2.69 -5.47 -1.32
CA THR A 20 -3.35 -5.84 -2.56
C THR A 20 -4.22 -4.71 -3.11
N PRO A 21 -4.53 -4.69 -4.43
CA PRO A 21 -5.53 -3.76 -4.96
C PRO A 21 -6.84 -3.88 -4.20
N GLY A 22 -7.44 -2.74 -3.83
CA GLY A 22 -8.64 -2.65 -2.99
C GLY A 22 -8.35 -2.30 -1.53
N ASP A 23 -7.13 -2.49 -1.06
CA ASP A 23 -6.75 -2.10 0.29
C ASP A 23 -6.60 -0.57 0.40
N THR A 24 -6.97 -0.02 1.54
CA THR A 24 -6.68 1.37 1.90
C THR A 24 -5.32 1.42 2.56
N VAL A 25 -4.41 2.21 1.99
CA VAL A 25 -3.02 2.33 2.45
C VAL A 25 -2.70 3.77 2.83
N ARG A 26 -1.80 3.89 3.80
CA ARG A 26 -1.18 5.12 4.29
C ARG A 26 0.27 5.12 3.84
N VAL A 27 0.57 5.90 2.81
CA VAL A 27 1.92 6.04 2.26
C VAL A 27 2.59 7.24 2.87
N HIS A 28 3.68 7.03 3.59
CA HIS A 28 4.52 8.10 4.13
C HIS A 28 5.59 8.45 3.10
N VAL A 29 5.50 9.65 2.54
CA VAL A 29 6.37 10.12 1.46
C VAL A 29 7.24 11.24 1.98
N LYS A 30 8.56 11.10 1.83
CA LYS A 30 9.51 12.17 2.06
C LYS A 30 9.41 13.18 0.92
N VAL A 31 9.12 14.43 1.27
CA VAL A 31 9.06 15.57 0.36
C VAL A 31 10.11 16.56 0.82
N ILE A 32 10.99 16.96 -0.10
CA ILE A 32 12.05 17.93 0.14
C ILE A 32 11.57 19.28 -0.42
N GLU A 33 11.43 20.27 0.44
CA GLU A 33 11.03 21.64 0.08
C GLU A 33 12.20 22.57 0.39
N GLY A 34 13.09 22.76 -0.60
CA GLY A 34 14.35 23.47 -0.42
C GLY A 34 15.28 22.69 0.51
N GLU A 35 15.62 23.27 1.65
CA GLU A 35 16.50 22.67 2.66
C GLU A 35 15.76 21.83 3.71
N LYS A 36 14.42 21.88 3.77
CA LYS A 36 13.64 21.16 4.77
C LYS A 36 13.07 19.87 4.20
N GLU A 37 13.31 18.77 4.90
CA GLU A 37 12.64 17.50 4.65
C GLU A 37 11.39 17.36 5.53
N ARG A 38 10.26 17.00 4.93
CA ARG A 38 9.03 16.65 5.65
C ARG A 38 8.45 15.33 5.17
N THR A 39 7.86 14.57 6.08
CA THR A 39 7.11 13.36 5.74
C THR A 39 5.64 13.72 5.54
N GLN A 40 5.17 13.63 4.29
CA GLN A 40 3.78 13.82 3.93
C GLN A 40 3.04 12.48 3.91
N LEU A 41 1.90 12.42 4.60
CA LEU A 41 1.02 11.25 4.61
C LEU A 41 0.03 11.30 3.44
N PHE A 42 0.05 10.26 2.60
CA PHE A 42 -0.94 10.06 1.54
C PHE A 42 -1.78 8.82 1.83
N GLU A 43 -3.02 9.02 2.28
CA GLU A 43 -3.97 7.95 2.55
C GLU A 43 -4.97 7.77 1.40
N GLY A 44 -5.17 6.54 0.93
CA GLY A 44 -6.18 6.26 -0.09
C GLY A 44 -6.26 4.79 -0.48
N ILE A 45 -7.13 4.49 -1.45
CA ILE A 45 -7.37 3.13 -1.95
C ILE A 45 -6.35 2.78 -3.03
N VAL A 46 -5.72 1.61 -2.93
CA VAL A 46 -4.87 1.07 -4.00
C VAL A 46 -5.75 0.60 -5.15
N ILE A 47 -5.69 1.29 -6.29
CA ILE A 47 -6.50 0.93 -7.47
C ILE A 47 -5.77 -0.04 -8.40
N ARG A 48 -4.45 -0.09 -8.32
CA ARG A 48 -3.60 -0.89 -9.21
C ARG A 48 -2.25 -1.16 -8.56
N ARG A 49 -1.72 -2.35 -8.83
CA ARG A 49 -0.31 -2.69 -8.70
C ARG A 49 0.17 -3.23 -10.06
N ARG A 50 1.35 -2.84 -10.52
CA ARG A 50 1.94 -3.28 -11.80
C ARG A 50 3.43 -3.50 -11.64
N GLY A 51 3.94 -4.47 -12.38
CA GLY A 51 5.36 -4.69 -12.54
C GLY A 51 5.90 -5.58 -11.44
N GLU A 52 7.10 -6.05 -11.70
CA GLU A 52 7.85 -6.96 -10.85
C GLU A 52 9.23 -6.34 -10.58
N GLY A 53 9.93 -6.90 -9.60
CA GLY A 53 11.28 -6.45 -9.27
C GLY A 53 11.34 -4.96 -8.88
N ALA A 54 12.45 -4.31 -9.24
CA ALA A 54 12.68 -2.89 -8.95
C ALA A 54 11.67 -1.95 -9.65
N ARG A 55 11.02 -2.41 -10.72
CA ARG A 55 10.08 -1.64 -11.54
C ARG A 55 8.64 -1.73 -11.04
N ALA A 56 8.39 -2.50 -9.98
CA ALA A 56 7.08 -2.62 -9.37
C ALA A 56 6.57 -1.25 -8.88
N SER A 57 5.32 -0.93 -9.20
CA SER A 57 4.65 0.32 -8.82
C SER A 57 3.20 0.07 -8.44
N PHE A 58 2.63 0.97 -7.65
CA PHE A 58 1.24 0.95 -7.25
C PHE A 58 0.63 2.34 -7.32
N THR A 59 -0.68 2.40 -7.60
CA THR A 59 -1.41 3.66 -7.71
C THR A 59 -2.44 3.75 -6.60
N VAL A 60 -2.38 4.84 -5.84
CA VAL A 60 -3.30 5.15 -4.75
C VAL A 60 -4.23 6.28 -5.18
N ARG A 61 -5.53 6.10 -4.96
CA ARG A 61 -6.59 7.07 -5.25
C ARG A 61 -7.20 7.58 -3.95
N ARG A 62 -7.31 8.89 -3.81
CA ARG A 62 -8.01 9.58 -2.71
C ARG A 62 -8.89 10.67 -3.29
N ILE A 63 -10.01 10.97 -2.64
CA ILE A 63 -10.74 12.22 -2.89
C ILE A 63 -10.23 13.25 -1.88
N SER A 64 -9.66 14.35 -2.37
CA SER A 64 -9.19 15.46 -1.55
C SER A 64 -9.95 16.72 -1.95
N TYR A 65 -10.64 17.36 -1.01
CA TYR A 65 -11.43 18.57 -1.27
C TYR A 65 -12.39 18.45 -2.47
N GLY A 66 -13.06 17.30 -2.61
CA GLY A 66 -14.00 17.04 -3.71
C GLY A 66 -13.35 16.60 -5.03
N VAL A 67 -12.02 16.69 -5.16
CA VAL A 67 -11.29 16.31 -6.38
C VAL A 67 -10.62 14.94 -6.20
N GLY A 68 -10.76 14.07 -7.20
CA GLY A 68 -10.11 12.76 -7.21
C GLY A 68 -8.62 12.88 -7.56
N VAL A 69 -7.75 12.63 -6.60
CA VAL A 69 -6.30 12.64 -6.76
C VAL A 69 -5.78 11.21 -6.86
N GLU A 70 -5.04 10.92 -7.92
CA GLU A 70 -4.33 9.64 -8.09
C GLU A 70 -2.82 9.88 -8.07
N ARG A 71 -2.10 9.11 -7.25
CA ARG A 71 -0.64 9.16 -7.19
C ARG A 71 -0.06 7.77 -7.39
N THR A 72 0.89 7.65 -8.32
CA THR A 72 1.60 6.41 -8.58
C THR A 72 2.95 6.44 -7.90
N PHE A 73 3.26 5.37 -7.18
CA PHE A 73 4.44 5.21 -6.37
C PHE A 73 5.24 3.98 -6.82
N PRO A 74 6.55 4.10 -7.07
CA PRO A 74 7.42 2.94 -7.22
C PRO A 74 7.59 2.25 -5.86
N LEU A 75 7.36 0.93 -5.80
CA LEU A 75 7.33 0.16 -4.56
C LEU A 75 8.63 0.29 -3.75
N HIS A 76 9.77 0.27 -4.44
CA HIS A 76 11.09 0.29 -3.83
C HIS A 76 11.72 1.70 -3.78
N SER A 77 10.96 2.76 -4.08
CA SER A 77 11.51 4.12 -4.08
C SER A 77 12.08 4.52 -2.71
N PRO A 78 13.26 5.16 -2.64
CA PRO A 78 13.82 5.66 -1.39
C PRO A 78 13.00 6.80 -0.78
N ARG A 79 12.18 7.50 -1.60
CA ARG A 79 11.30 8.59 -1.16
C ARG A 79 10.11 8.11 -0.32
N ILE A 80 9.79 6.83 -0.37
CA ILE A 80 8.78 6.24 0.51
C ILE A 80 9.49 5.85 1.79
N GLU A 81 8.99 6.31 2.92
CA GLU A 81 9.51 5.93 4.23
C GLU A 81 8.91 4.59 4.65
N ARG A 82 7.58 4.56 4.80
CA ARG A 82 6.78 3.38 5.16
C ARG A 82 5.43 3.35 4.45
N VAL A 83 4.88 2.15 4.30
CA VAL A 83 3.52 1.92 3.77
C VAL A 83 2.76 1.10 4.78
N GLU A 84 1.68 1.66 5.32
CA GLU A 84 0.82 1.00 6.30
C GLU A 84 -0.52 0.65 5.67
N VAL A 85 -1.04 -0.54 5.97
CA VAL A 85 -2.38 -0.93 5.53
C VAL A 85 -3.38 -0.51 6.60
N ALA A 86 -4.16 0.52 6.30
CA ALA A 86 -5.19 1.02 7.21
C ALA A 86 -6.45 0.13 7.18
N ARG A 87 -6.79 -0.40 5.99
CA ARG A 87 -7.99 -1.24 5.80
C ARG A 87 -7.78 -2.26 4.70
N ARG A 88 -8.24 -3.50 4.92
CA ARG A 88 -8.27 -4.53 3.87
C ARG A 88 -9.67 -4.66 3.29
N SER A 89 -9.80 -4.60 1.96
CA SER A 89 -11.10 -4.73 1.29
C SER A 89 -11.12 -5.94 0.37
N ARG A 90 -12.28 -6.59 0.27
CA ARG A 90 -12.48 -7.68 -0.67
C ARG A 90 -12.94 -7.12 -2.02
N VAL A 91 -12.07 -7.20 -3.01
CA VAL A 91 -12.39 -6.86 -4.40
C VAL A 91 -12.18 -8.08 -5.30
N ARG A 92 -12.92 -8.11 -6.42
CA ARG A 92 -12.81 -9.19 -7.41
C ARG A 92 -11.87 -8.86 -8.57
N ARG A 93 -11.66 -7.58 -8.86
CA ARG A 93 -10.82 -7.11 -9.98
C ARG A 93 -9.43 -6.74 -9.49
N SER A 94 -8.41 -7.04 -10.30
CA SER A 94 -7.01 -6.67 -10.04
C SER A 94 -6.71 -5.18 -10.29
N LYS A 95 -7.52 -4.53 -11.12
CA LYS A 95 -7.46 -3.09 -11.42
C LYS A 95 -8.83 -2.45 -11.21
N LEU A 96 -8.91 -1.45 -10.35
CA LEU A 96 -10.15 -0.82 -9.90
C LEU A 96 -10.43 0.51 -10.61
N TYR A 97 -10.18 0.58 -11.92
CA TYR A 97 -10.38 1.82 -12.70
C TYR A 97 -11.82 2.32 -12.71
N TYR A 98 -12.79 1.43 -12.50
CA TYR A 98 -14.20 1.80 -12.38
C TYR A 98 -14.46 2.78 -11.22
N LEU A 99 -13.60 2.81 -10.19
CA LEU A 99 -13.70 3.78 -9.08
C LEU A 99 -13.46 5.24 -9.52
N ARG A 100 -13.04 5.48 -10.76
CA ARG A 100 -12.91 6.83 -11.33
C ARG A 100 -14.25 7.48 -11.62
N GLY A 101 -15.23 6.69 -12.07
CA GLY A 101 -16.58 7.15 -12.38
C GLY A 101 -17.56 7.08 -11.21
N LEU A 102 -17.12 6.60 -10.04
CA LEU A 102 -17.95 6.45 -8.85
C LEU A 102 -17.57 7.48 -7.79
N ALA A 103 -18.57 8.04 -7.11
CA ALA A 103 -18.40 9.00 -6.02
C ALA A 103 -19.24 8.60 -4.79
N GLY A 104 -18.85 9.13 -3.63
CA GLY A 104 -19.58 8.94 -2.37
C GLY A 104 -19.75 7.47 -1.99
N LYS A 105 -21.00 7.08 -1.68
CA LYS A 105 -21.35 5.73 -1.22
C LYS A 105 -21.05 4.64 -2.25
N ALA A 106 -21.11 4.96 -3.55
CA ALA A 106 -20.88 4.00 -4.62
C ALA A 106 -19.40 3.56 -4.74
N ALA A 107 -18.46 4.41 -4.31
CA ALA A 107 -17.03 4.10 -4.33
C ALA A 107 -16.58 3.28 -3.11
N ARG A 108 -17.46 3.00 -2.14
CA ARG A 108 -17.12 2.27 -0.92
C ARG A 108 -16.94 0.78 -1.20
N LEU A 109 -15.78 0.25 -0.86
CA LEU A 109 -15.46 -1.17 -1.01
C LEU A 109 -15.92 -1.97 0.22
N LYS A 110 -16.29 -3.24 0.01
CA LYS A 110 -16.65 -4.16 1.08
C LYS A 110 -15.38 -4.58 1.84
N GLU A 111 -15.42 -4.46 3.16
CA GLU A 111 -14.30 -4.82 4.03
C GLU A 111 -14.10 -6.34 4.11
N LYS A 112 -12.84 -6.78 4.14
CA LYS A 112 -12.49 -8.17 4.38
C LYS A 112 -12.43 -8.37 5.90
N ARG A 113 -13.47 -8.94 6.51
CA ARG A 113 -13.41 -9.42 7.90
C ARG A 113 -12.35 -10.52 7.95
N MET A 114 -11.23 -10.25 8.60
CA MET A 114 -10.29 -11.30 8.97
C MET A 114 -10.92 -12.06 10.15
N PRO A 115 -11.01 -13.40 10.11
CA PRO A 115 -11.39 -14.13 11.32
C PRO A 115 -10.31 -13.83 12.37
N LEU A 116 -10.75 -13.35 13.53
CA LEU A 116 -9.89 -13.21 14.70
C LEU A 116 -9.31 -14.60 14.99
N VAL A 117 -8.00 -14.76 14.83
CA VAL A 117 -7.31 -15.92 15.36
C VAL A 117 -7.14 -15.62 16.85
N PRO A 118 -7.76 -16.39 17.77
CA PRO A 118 -7.52 -16.20 19.19
C PRO A 118 -6.05 -16.54 19.46
N THR A 119 -5.30 -15.57 19.97
CA THR A 119 -3.94 -15.75 20.46
C THR A 119 -4.01 -16.54 21.78
N THR A 120 -4.32 -17.83 21.71
CA THR A 120 -4.14 -18.70 22.87
C THR A 120 -2.67 -19.06 22.95
N THR A 121 -1.91 -18.25 23.67
CA THR A 121 -0.69 -18.71 24.32
C THR A 121 -0.61 -17.98 25.66
N ALA A 122 -1.41 -18.47 26.60
CA ALA A 122 -1.13 -18.24 28.01
C ALA A 122 0.18 -18.99 28.32
N PRO A 123 1.18 -18.36 28.96
CA PRO A 123 2.30 -19.11 29.51
C PRO A 123 1.76 -19.93 30.68
N ASP A 124 1.81 -21.25 30.51
CA ASP A 124 1.48 -22.22 31.55
C ASP A 124 2.52 -22.07 32.66
N ALA A 125 2.12 -21.44 33.75
CA ALA A 125 2.89 -21.38 34.99
C ALA A 125 2.59 -22.65 35.77
N THR A 126 3.53 -23.58 35.80
CA THR A 126 3.57 -24.64 36.81
C THR A 126 5.03 -24.99 37.06
N GLU A 127 5.52 -24.53 38.21
CA GLU A 127 6.69 -25.04 38.92
C GLU A 127 6.53 -26.54 39.20
N PRO A 128 7.65 -27.26 39.38
CA PRO A 128 8.12 -27.48 40.75
C PRO A 128 9.62 -27.25 40.97
#